data_AF-A0A2V8TE20-F1
#
_entry.id   AF-A0A2V8TE20-F1
#
_cell.length_a   1.000
_cell.length_b   1.000
_cell.length_c   1.000
_cell.angle_alpha   90.00
_cell.angle_beta   90.00
_cell.angle_gamma   90.00
#
_symmetry.space_group_name_H-M   'P 1'
#
loop_
_entity.id
_entity.type
_entity.pdbx_description
1 polymer ?
#
loop_
_entity_poly.entity_id
_entity_poly.type
_entity_poly.pdbx_seq_one_letter_code
_entity_poly.pdbx_strand_id
1 'polypeptide(L)'
;MAAYQGSLLLNLEAVFTVVCGLLIAGERLGWRGAAGAVGIVLAGVGVSMRGAPAGPDPGLGTPVIGSIAIVGACLCWALDNTISRPLAERDPRQVAMIKGLLAGTLSVLLAVQVGLVRPSFLEWVGLAVSGSVALGLSLVLYLLSLRNLGIARTGAFFALSTPMSFAASVVFLGERPGFIGASALVVSALATILLATDREEGSGPTSTALDSACGSASCSSSQARPSPRPLPPPGP
;
A
#
# COMPACT_ATOMS: atom_id res chain seq x y z
N MET A 1 12.89 -11.49 -19.24
CA MET A 1 11.60 -10.78 -19.03
C MET A 1 11.87 -9.29 -19.16
N ALA A 2 11.03 -8.52 -19.85
CA ALA A 2 11.24 -7.08 -20.00
C ALA A 2 10.87 -6.32 -18.71
N ALA A 3 11.50 -5.16 -18.46
CA ALA A 3 11.32 -4.38 -17.23
C ALA A 3 9.88 -3.88 -17.07
N TYR A 4 9.22 -3.53 -18.17
CA TYR A 4 7.80 -3.15 -18.16
C TYR A 4 6.88 -4.29 -17.67
N GLN A 5 7.24 -5.55 -17.93
CA GLN A 5 6.45 -6.71 -17.49
C GLN A 5 6.59 -6.91 -15.98
N GLY A 6 7.82 -6.80 -15.47
CA GLY A 6 8.11 -6.91 -14.04
C GLY A 6 7.42 -5.80 -13.25
N SER A 7 7.46 -4.57 -13.78
CA SER A 7 6.76 -3.42 -13.18
C SER A 7 5.28 -3.71 -13.01
N LEU A 8 4.57 -4.15 -14.05
CA LEU A 8 3.13 -4.45 -13.96
C LEU A 8 2.80 -5.58 -12.97
N LEU A 9 3.64 -6.61 -12.89
CA LEU A 9 3.44 -7.68 -11.90
C LEU A 9 3.60 -7.18 -10.47
N LEU A 10 4.50 -6.23 -10.22
CA LEU A 10 4.66 -5.63 -8.89
C LEU A 10 3.39 -4.90 -8.42
N ASN A 11 2.52 -4.45 -9.33
CA ASN A 11 1.25 -3.83 -8.95
C ASN A 11 0.32 -4.79 -8.19
N LEU A 12 0.52 -6.12 -8.30
CA LEU A 12 -0.19 -7.12 -7.51
C LEU A 12 0.04 -6.97 -6.01
N GLU A 13 1.13 -6.33 -5.60
CA GLU A 13 1.39 -5.96 -4.22
C GLU A 13 0.22 -5.16 -3.63
N ALA A 14 -0.33 -4.21 -4.38
CA ALA A 14 -1.46 -3.40 -3.94
C ALA A 14 -2.72 -4.25 -3.70
N VAL A 15 -2.96 -5.22 -4.58
CA VAL A 15 -4.07 -6.17 -4.47
C VAL A 15 -3.89 -7.04 -3.21
N PHE A 16 -2.70 -7.61 -2.99
CA PHE A 16 -2.44 -8.40 -1.80
C PHE A 16 -2.48 -7.57 -0.53
N THR A 17 -2.03 -6.32 -0.57
CA THR A 17 -2.07 -5.40 0.58
C THR A 17 -3.51 -5.09 0.97
N VAL A 18 -4.38 -4.84 -0.01
CA VAL A 18 -5.82 -4.67 0.21
C VAL A 18 -6.44 -5.95 0.79
N VAL A 19 -6.15 -7.12 0.21
CA VAL A 19 -6.65 -8.41 0.74
C VAL A 19 -6.18 -8.65 2.17
N CYS A 20 -4.92 -8.35 2.50
CA CYS A 20 -4.40 -8.46 3.87
C CYS A 20 -5.09 -7.46 4.81
N GLY A 21 -5.36 -6.23 4.35
CA GLY A 21 -6.13 -5.22 5.10
C GLY A 21 -7.56 -5.69 5.41
N LEU A 22 -8.23 -6.32 4.44
CA LEU A 22 -9.55 -6.91 4.62
C LEU A 22 -9.54 -8.06 5.64
N LEU A 23 -8.57 -8.98 5.53
CA LEU A 23 -8.54 -10.22 6.32
C LEU A 23 -7.97 -10.04 7.72
N ILE A 24 -6.89 -9.27 7.87
CA ILE A 24 -6.12 -9.16 9.12
C ILE A 24 -6.52 -7.91 9.90
N ALA A 25 -6.76 -6.78 9.20
CA ALA A 25 -7.11 -5.52 9.83
C ALA A 25 -8.62 -5.23 9.85
N GLY A 26 -9.43 -6.07 9.19
CA GLY A 26 -10.89 -5.89 9.15
C GLY A 26 -11.34 -4.63 8.41
N GLU A 27 -10.49 -4.08 7.54
CA GLU A 27 -10.82 -2.93 6.72
C GLU A 27 -11.95 -3.29 5.72
N ARG A 28 -12.66 -2.28 5.20
CA ARG A 28 -13.72 -2.47 4.21
C ARG A 28 -13.28 -1.87 2.88
N LEU A 29 -13.58 -2.57 1.78
CA LEU A 29 -13.30 -2.12 0.42
C LEU A 29 -14.61 -1.87 -0.32
N GLY A 30 -14.74 -0.71 -0.93
CA GLY A 30 -15.87 -0.40 -1.80
C GLY A 30 -15.81 -1.16 -3.13
N TRP A 31 -16.90 -1.10 -3.90
CA TRP A 31 -16.96 -1.76 -5.20
C TRP A 31 -15.95 -1.18 -6.20
N ARG A 32 -15.60 0.11 -6.09
CA ARG A 32 -14.59 0.78 -6.94
C ARG A 32 -13.21 0.23 -6.62
N GLY A 33 -12.89 0.06 -5.34
CA GLY A 33 -11.68 -0.59 -4.89
C GLY A 33 -11.56 -2.03 -5.40
N ALA A 34 -12.63 -2.82 -5.28
CA ALA A 34 -12.66 -4.19 -5.81
C ALA A 34 -12.46 -4.23 -7.34
N ALA A 35 -13.12 -3.33 -8.08
CA ALA A 35 -12.96 -3.22 -9.53
C ALA A 35 -11.53 -2.80 -9.92
N GLY A 36 -10.90 -1.89 -9.15
CA GLY A 36 -9.50 -1.52 -9.32
C GLY A 36 -8.56 -2.70 -9.09
N ALA A 37 -8.75 -3.45 -8.00
CA ALA A 37 -7.95 -4.64 -7.72
C ALA A 37 -8.04 -5.69 -8.84
N VAL A 38 -9.25 -5.94 -9.36
CA VAL A 38 -9.45 -6.83 -10.51
C VAL A 38 -8.74 -6.30 -11.76
N GLY A 39 -8.85 -5.00 -12.06
CA GLY A 39 -8.18 -4.38 -13.20
C GLY A 39 -6.66 -4.53 -13.15
N ILE A 40 -6.06 -4.40 -11.96
CA ILE A 40 -4.62 -4.61 -11.75
C ILE A 40 -4.24 -6.07 -12.06
N VAL A 41 -5.00 -7.04 -11.55
CA VAL A 41 -4.76 -8.47 -11.83
C VAL A 41 -4.85 -8.76 -13.32
N LEU A 42 -5.88 -8.25 -13.99
CA LEU A 42 -6.08 -8.45 -15.43
C LEU A 42 -4.94 -7.86 -16.26
N ALA A 43 -4.44 -6.67 -15.90
CA ALA A 43 -3.28 -6.07 -16.56
C ALA A 43 -2.00 -6.92 -16.39
N GLY A 44 -1.77 -7.43 -15.17
CA GLY A 44 -0.63 -8.30 -14.86
C GLY A 44 -0.68 -9.64 -15.61
N VAL A 45 -1.85 -10.29 -15.66
CA VAL A 45 -2.07 -11.54 -16.41
C VAL A 45 -1.89 -11.30 -17.91
N GLY A 46 -2.52 -10.25 -18.46
CA GLY A 46 -2.45 -9.94 -19.89
C GLY A 46 -1.03 -9.73 -20.41
N VAL A 47 -0.14 -9.17 -19.58
CA VAL A 47 1.27 -8.98 -19.92
C VAL A 47 2.14 -10.20 -19.64
N SER A 48 1.80 -11.00 -18.61
CA SER A 48 2.50 -12.25 -18.30
C SER A 48 2.28 -13.34 -19.33
N MET A 49 1.12 -13.36 -19.97
CA MET A 49 0.80 -14.31 -21.04
C MET A 49 1.56 -14.02 -22.34
N ARG A 50 2.16 -12.83 -22.48
CA ARG A 50 3.11 -12.56 -23.56
C ARG A 50 4.51 -13.00 -23.14
N GLY A 51 4.92 -14.19 -23.59
CA GLY A 51 6.32 -14.55 -23.60
C GLY A 51 7.10 -13.45 -24.34
N ALA A 52 8.07 -12.83 -23.67
CA ALA A 52 9.03 -11.97 -24.36
C ALA A 52 9.72 -12.79 -25.46
N PRO A 53 10.06 -12.20 -26.62
CA PRO A 53 10.98 -12.84 -27.55
C PRO A 53 12.22 -13.25 -26.75
N ALA A 54 12.62 -14.52 -26.86
CA ALA A 54 13.78 -15.05 -26.17
C ALA A 54 14.98 -14.15 -26.47
N GLY A 55 15.42 -13.39 -25.46
CA GLY A 55 16.76 -12.82 -25.48
C GLY A 55 17.78 -13.97 -25.40
N PRO A 56 19.05 -13.74 -25.79
CA PRO A 56 20.04 -14.80 -25.94
C PRO A 56 20.49 -15.46 -24.64
N ASP A 57 20.01 -14.97 -23.49
CA ASP A 57 20.52 -15.34 -22.17
C ASP A 57 19.60 -16.37 -21.50
N PRO A 58 20.01 -17.66 -21.40
CA PRO A 58 19.28 -18.71 -20.69
C PRO A 58 19.51 -18.63 -19.16
N GLY A 59 19.63 -17.41 -18.61
CA GLY A 59 19.89 -17.18 -17.20
C GLY A 59 18.62 -17.12 -16.38
N LEU A 60 18.39 -18.16 -15.57
CA LEU A 60 17.35 -18.28 -14.53
C LEU A 60 15.90 -18.42 -15.01
N GLY A 61 15.57 -19.63 -15.46
CA GLY A 61 14.23 -20.19 -15.39
C GLY A 61 13.25 -19.68 -16.45
N THR A 62 12.33 -20.56 -16.85
CA THR A 62 11.21 -20.21 -17.74
C THR A 62 10.52 -18.91 -17.26
N PRO A 63 10.00 -18.05 -18.16
CA PRO A 63 9.34 -16.79 -17.81
C PRO A 63 8.25 -16.93 -16.72
N VAL A 64 7.70 -18.13 -16.57
CA VAL A 64 6.74 -18.51 -15.53
C VAL A 64 7.33 -18.50 -14.11
N ILE A 65 8.54 -19.02 -13.91
CA ILE A 65 9.17 -19.09 -12.57
C ILE A 65 9.47 -17.68 -12.04
N GLY A 66 10.00 -16.80 -12.88
CA GLY A 66 10.24 -15.40 -12.52
C GLY A 66 8.93 -14.67 -12.16
N SER A 67 7.87 -14.91 -12.92
CA SER A 67 6.54 -14.34 -12.63
C SER A 67 5.99 -14.84 -11.29
N ILE A 68 6.10 -16.14 -11.00
CA ILE A 68 5.67 -16.72 -9.70
C ILE A 68 6.50 -16.16 -8.55
N ALA A 69 7.81 -16.00 -8.74
CA ALA A 69 8.69 -15.41 -7.73
C ALA A 69 8.30 -13.96 -7.40
N ILE A 70 7.95 -13.15 -8.41
CA ILE A 70 7.45 -11.78 -8.20
C ILE A 70 6.13 -11.80 -7.42
N VAL A 71 5.18 -12.63 -7.83
CA VAL A 71 3.89 -12.77 -7.13
C VAL A 71 4.10 -13.16 -5.65
N GLY A 72 4.98 -14.14 -5.39
CA GLY A 72 5.35 -14.55 -4.04
C GLY A 72 6.01 -13.43 -3.24
N ALA A 73 6.92 -12.67 -3.85
CA ALA A 73 7.55 -11.52 -3.21
C ALA A 73 6.52 -10.44 -2.84
N CYS A 74 5.58 -10.12 -3.73
CA CYS A 74 4.49 -9.18 -3.47
C CYS A 74 3.60 -9.63 -2.29
N LEU A 75 3.28 -10.93 -2.22
CA LEU A 75 2.50 -11.47 -1.10
C LEU A 75 3.26 -11.38 0.22
N CYS A 76 4.53 -11.81 0.24
CA CYS A 76 5.38 -11.70 1.43
C CYS A 76 5.49 -10.26 1.92
N TRP A 77 5.64 -9.31 1.00
CA TRP A 77 5.71 -7.88 1.33
C TRP A 77 4.39 -7.34 1.88
N ALA A 78 3.25 -7.69 1.27
CA ALA A 78 1.93 -7.30 1.77
C ALA A 78 1.68 -7.83 3.19
N LEU A 79 2.04 -9.08 3.47
CA LEU A 79 1.95 -9.69 4.79
C LEU A 79 2.86 -9.00 5.81
N ASP A 80 4.14 -8.81 5.46
CA ASP A 80 5.13 -8.16 6.31
C ASP A 80 4.70 -6.74 6.72
N ASN A 81 4.16 -5.95 5.78
CA ASN A 81 3.64 -4.62 6.07
C ASN A 81 2.38 -4.63 6.93
N THR A 82 1.48 -5.59 6.70
CA THR A 82 0.25 -5.73 7.48
C THR A 82 0.55 -6.13 8.92
N ILE A 83 1.47 -7.07 9.14
CA ILE A 83 1.92 -7.51 10.46
C ILE A 83 2.74 -6.42 11.16
N SER A 84 3.52 -5.62 10.41
CA SER A 84 4.32 -4.52 10.97
C SER A 84 3.48 -3.33 11.42
N ARG A 85 2.21 -3.21 10.99
CA ARG A 85 1.36 -2.05 11.28
C ARG A 85 1.19 -1.77 12.79
N PRO A 86 0.82 -2.74 13.66
CA PRO A 86 0.68 -2.47 15.09
C PRO A 86 1.99 -2.02 15.76
N LEU A 87 3.14 -2.45 15.22
CA LEU A 87 4.45 -2.01 15.70
C LEU A 87 4.73 -0.57 15.24
N ALA A 88 4.33 -0.22 14.01
CA ALA A 88 4.47 1.11 13.45
C ALA A 88 3.57 2.17 14.14
N GLU A 89 2.50 1.75 14.84
CA GLU A 89 1.70 2.64 15.70
C GLU A 89 2.51 3.22 16.88
N ARG A 90 3.52 2.48 17.37
CA ARG A 90 4.41 2.95 18.43
C ARG A 90 5.51 3.85 17.87
N ASP A 91 6.46 3.28 17.13
CA ASP A 91 7.56 4.03 16.51
C ASP A 91 7.87 3.52 15.09
N PRO A 92 7.37 4.21 14.04
CA PRO A 92 7.61 3.81 12.67
C PRO A 92 9.08 3.96 12.25
N ARG A 93 9.86 4.82 12.90
CA ARG A 93 11.29 5.01 12.58
C ARG A 93 12.10 3.83 13.05
N GLN A 94 11.84 3.34 14.26
CA GLN A 94 12.52 2.18 14.82
C GLN A 94 12.23 0.92 13.98
N VAL A 95 10.97 0.73 13.57
CA VAL A 95 10.58 -0.38 12.69
C VAL A 95 11.32 -0.30 11.35
N ALA A 96 11.35 0.88 10.71
CA ALA A 96 12.10 1.07 9.46
C ALA A 96 13.60 0.80 9.63
N MET A 97 14.22 1.26 10.73
CA MET A 97 15.64 1.01 10.99
C MET A 97 15.95 -0.47 11.15
N ILE A 98 15.17 -1.21 11.93
CA ILE A 98 15.39 -2.65 12.14
C ILE A 98 15.22 -3.41 10.82
N LYS A 99 14.15 -3.15 10.08
CA LYS A 99 13.90 -3.78 8.77
C LYS A 99 15.01 -3.47 7.78
N GLY A 100 15.43 -2.21 7.72
CA GLY A 100 16.51 -1.76 6.84
C GLY A 100 17.86 -2.40 7.19
N LEU A 101 18.22 -2.48 8.48
CA LEU A 101 19.46 -3.10 8.93
C LEU A 101 19.48 -4.61 8.64
N LEU A 102 18.38 -5.32 8.91
CA LEU A 102 18.27 -6.75 8.60
C LEU A 102 18.36 -6.99 7.09
N ALA A 103 17.58 -6.26 6.29
CA ALA A 103 17.59 -6.39 4.84
C ALA A 103 18.96 -6.06 4.22
N GLY A 104 19.59 -4.97 4.65
CA GLY A 104 20.91 -4.57 4.18
C GLY A 104 22.00 -5.57 4.56
N THR A 105 22.01 -6.03 5.82
CA THR A 105 22.99 -7.01 6.30
C THR A 105 22.86 -8.33 5.56
N LEU A 106 21.65 -8.85 5.40
CA LEU A 106 21.39 -10.08 4.65
C LEU A 106 21.78 -9.95 3.17
N SER A 107 21.51 -8.80 2.55
CA SER A 107 21.88 -8.54 1.15
C SER A 107 23.40 -8.51 0.96
N VAL A 108 24.13 -7.87 1.88
CA VAL A 108 25.61 -7.84 1.85
C VAL A 108 26.18 -9.24 2.10
N LEU A 109 25.63 -9.99 3.06
CA LEU A 109 26.06 -11.37 3.32
C LEU A 109 25.85 -12.27 2.10
N LEU A 110 24.69 -12.17 1.44
CA LEU A 110 24.41 -12.91 0.20
C LEU A 110 25.36 -12.51 -0.93
N ALA A 111 25.60 -11.21 -1.12
CA ALA A 111 26.53 -10.73 -2.15
C ALA A 111 27.94 -11.30 -1.94
N VAL A 112 28.42 -11.33 -0.70
CA VAL A 112 29.72 -11.91 -0.32
C VAL A 112 29.75 -13.42 -0.57
N GLN A 113 28.68 -14.14 -0.21
CA GLN A 113 28.59 -15.60 -0.42
C GLN A 113 28.58 -16.00 -1.90
N VAL A 114 27.92 -15.20 -2.75
CA VAL A 114 27.85 -15.43 -4.21
C VAL A 114 29.16 -15.01 -4.90
N GLY A 115 30.10 -14.39 -4.18
CA GLY A 115 31.37 -13.91 -4.74
C GLY A 115 31.19 -12.73 -5.69
N LEU A 116 30.07 -12.01 -5.59
CA LEU A 116 29.85 -10.77 -6.34
C LEU A 116 30.87 -9.73 -5.86
N VAL A 117 31.42 -9.04 -6.86
CA VAL A 117 32.61 -8.16 -6.85
C VAL A 117 32.78 -7.33 -5.56
N ARG A 118 34.03 -7.14 -5.14
CA ARG A 118 34.40 -6.23 -4.04
C ARG A 118 34.15 -4.78 -4.49
N PRO A 119 33.13 -4.06 -3.98
CA PRO A 119 32.84 -2.71 -4.43
C PRO A 119 33.95 -1.77 -3.95
N SER A 120 34.31 -0.80 -4.80
CA SER A 120 35.15 0.33 -4.44
C SER A 120 34.48 1.18 -3.35
N PHE A 121 35.28 1.99 -2.64
CA PHE A 121 34.76 2.87 -1.60
C PHE A 121 33.66 3.83 -2.11
N LEU A 122 33.81 4.34 -3.34
CA LEU A 122 32.81 5.21 -3.97
C LEU A 122 31.49 4.49 -4.25
N GLU A 123 31.53 3.22 -4.65
CA GLU A 123 30.33 2.41 -4.85
C GLU A 123 29.61 2.12 -3.53
N TRP A 124 30.35 1.90 -2.44
CA TRP A 124 29.77 1.79 -1.10
C TRP A 124 29.06 3.06 -0.66
N VAL A 125 29.68 4.23 -0.87
CA VAL A 125 29.04 5.52 -0.57
C VAL A 125 27.81 5.73 -1.44
N GLY A 126 27.89 5.43 -2.74
CA GLY A 126 26.76 5.51 -3.66
C GLY A 126 25.60 4.62 -3.24
N LEU A 127 25.88 3.38 -2.83
CA LEU A 127 24.89 2.43 -2.35
C LEU A 127 24.26 2.88 -1.02
N ALA A 128 25.07 3.41 -0.10
CA ALA A 128 24.58 3.92 1.18
C ALA A 128 23.67 5.14 0.99
N VAL A 129 24.08 6.10 0.16
CA VAL A 129 23.28 7.32 -0.11
C VAL A 129 21.99 6.94 -0.84
N SER A 130 22.08 6.21 -1.95
CA SER A 130 20.89 5.82 -2.72
C SER A 130 19.94 4.93 -1.89
N GLY A 131 20.47 3.95 -1.14
CA GLY A 131 19.68 3.09 -0.26
C GLY A 131 19.02 3.84 0.89
N SER A 132 19.73 4.77 1.54
CA SER A 132 19.16 5.56 2.63
C SER A 132 17.98 6.43 2.18
N VAL A 133 18.02 6.97 0.96
CA VAL A 133 16.93 7.78 0.41
C VAL A 133 15.82 6.90 -0.17
N ALA A 134 16.17 5.99 -1.09
CA ALA A 134 15.21 5.21 -1.85
C ALA A 134 14.48 4.15 -1.01
N LEU A 135 15.18 3.50 -0.08
CA LEU A 135 14.60 2.49 0.80
C LEU A 135 14.35 3.04 2.21
N GLY A 136 15.32 3.71 2.81
CA GLY A 136 15.22 4.17 4.21
C GLY A 136 14.13 5.24 4.41
N LEU A 137 14.33 6.41 3.81
CA LEU A 137 13.40 7.54 3.95
C LEU A 137 12.02 7.20 3.38
N SER A 138 11.97 6.54 2.22
CA SER A 138 10.73 6.06 1.62
C SER A 138 9.94 5.13 2.55
N LEU A 139 10.61 4.15 3.19
CA LEU A 139 9.94 3.22 4.11
C LEU A 139 9.41 3.92 5.37
N VAL A 140 10.14 4.90 5.92
CA VAL A 140 9.64 5.70 7.05
C VAL A 140 8.36 6.45 6.65
N LEU A 141 8.34 7.08 5.47
CA LEU A 141 7.16 7.77 4.95
C LEU A 141 6.00 6.80 4.68
N TYR A 142 6.30 5.60 4.18
CA TYR A 142 5.33 4.54 3.96
C TYR A 142 4.71 4.05 5.28
N LEU A 143 5.50 3.76 6.31
CA LEU A 143 5.00 3.35 7.62
C LEU A 143 4.20 4.47 8.32
N LEU A 144 4.61 5.74 8.15
CA LEU A 144 3.83 6.88 8.62
C LEU A 144 2.47 6.97 7.91
N SER A 145 2.44 6.68 6.61
CA SER A 145 1.20 6.63 5.83
C SER A 145 0.30 5.48 6.28
N LEU A 146 0.85 4.28 6.50
CA LEU A 146 0.10 3.15 7.05
C LEU A 146 -0.56 3.46 8.39
N ARG A 147 0.15 4.20 9.26
CA ARG A 147 -0.37 4.62 10.56
C ARG A 147 -1.53 5.61 10.43
N ASN A 148 -1.44 6.57 9.51
CA ASN A 148 -2.41 7.68 9.44
C ASN A 148 -3.58 7.42 8.47
N LEU A 149 -3.37 6.62 7.42
CA LEU A 149 -4.33 6.42 6.32
C LEU A 149 -4.96 5.02 6.31
N GLY A 150 -4.37 4.04 7.01
CA GLY A 150 -4.76 2.63 6.92
C GLY A 150 -4.02 1.87 5.81
N ILE A 151 -4.20 0.54 5.80
CA ILE A 151 -3.47 -0.38 4.91
C ILE A 151 -3.94 -0.23 3.47
N ALA A 152 -5.24 -0.29 3.24
CA ALA A 152 -5.83 -0.26 1.90
C ALA A 152 -5.50 1.05 1.16
N ARG A 153 -5.63 2.22 1.82
CA ARG A 153 -5.34 3.51 1.20
C ARG A 153 -3.86 3.70 0.90
N THR A 154 -2.99 3.33 1.83
CA THR A 154 -1.54 3.47 1.62
C THR A 154 -1.08 2.58 0.47
N GLY A 155 -1.56 1.33 0.41
CA GLY A 155 -1.28 0.42 -0.71
C GLY A 155 -1.78 0.96 -2.05
N ALA A 156 -2.96 1.60 -2.07
CA ALA A 156 -3.51 2.20 -3.28
C ALA A 156 -2.70 3.41 -3.78
N PHE A 157 -2.17 4.25 -2.89
CA PHE A 157 -1.25 5.32 -3.28
C PHE A 157 0.09 4.77 -3.76
N PHE A 158 0.61 3.73 -3.11
CA PHE A 158 1.87 3.11 -3.49
C PHE A 158 1.82 2.50 -4.90
N ALA A 159 0.68 1.91 -5.24
CA ALA A 159 0.38 1.35 -6.57
C ALA A 159 0.49 2.38 -7.72
N LEU A 160 0.36 3.69 -7.45
CA LEU A 160 0.49 4.74 -8.47
C LEU A 160 1.93 4.86 -9.02
N SER A 161 2.91 4.35 -8.28
CA SER A 161 4.29 4.30 -8.74
C SER A 161 4.47 3.36 -9.92
N THR A 162 3.68 2.28 -10.01
CA THR A 162 3.89 1.22 -11.00
C THR A 162 3.68 1.67 -12.46
N PRO A 163 2.60 2.39 -12.82
CA PRO A 163 2.50 3.01 -14.14
C PRO A 163 3.66 3.96 -14.46
N MET A 164 4.21 4.66 -13.45
CA MET A 164 5.37 5.52 -13.63
C MET A 164 6.64 4.71 -13.91
N SER A 165 6.88 3.61 -13.20
CA SER A 165 8.01 2.71 -13.43
C SER A 165 7.95 2.04 -14.82
N PHE A 166 6.75 1.68 -15.27
CA PHE A 166 6.55 1.22 -16.64
C PHE A 166 6.93 2.31 -17.64
N ALA A 167 6.41 3.53 -17.48
CA ALA A 167 6.72 4.64 -18.38
C ALA A 167 8.21 4.96 -18.39
N ALA A 168 8.86 4.92 -17.22
CA ALA A 168 10.31 5.07 -17.08
C ALA A 168 11.07 3.98 -17.84
N SER A 169 10.61 2.73 -17.83
CA SER A 169 11.23 1.64 -18.60
C SER A 169 11.17 1.91 -20.11
N VAL A 170 10.05 2.43 -20.61
CA VAL A 170 9.91 2.82 -22.03
C VAL A 170 10.86 3.97 -22.39
N VAL A 171 10.93 5.00 -21.55
CA VAL A 171 11.71 6.21 -21.81
C VAL A 171 13.22 5.97 -21.66
N PHE A 172 13.65 5.33 -20.57
CA PHE A 172 15.07 5.19 -20.22
C PHE A 172 15.71 3.92 -20.80
N LEU A 173 14.99 2.80 -20.87
CA LEU A 173 15.52 1.55 -21.42
C LEU A 173 15.16 1.37 -22.92
N GLY A 174 14.33 2.26 -23.47
CA GLY A 174 13.90 2.20 -24.88
C GLY A 174 13.00 1.00 -25.18
N GLU A 175 12.37 0.40 -24.16
CA GLU A 175 11.49 -0.75 -24.34
C GLU A 175 10.28 -0.36 -25.18
N ARG A 176 9.92 -1.20 -26.15
CA ARG A 176 8.76 -0.97 -27.03
C ARG A 176 7.61 -1.88 -26.63
N PRO A 177 6.76 -1.47 -25.69
CA PRO A 177 5.56 -2.23 -25.38
C PRO A 177 4.68 -2.20 -26.63
N GLY A 178 4.48 -3.36 -27.26
CA GLY A 178 3.50 -3.49 -28.34
C GLY A 178 2.10 -3.13 -27.83
N PHE A 179 1.10 -3.22 -28.72
CA PHE A 179 -0.28 -2.82 -28.40
C PHE A 179 -0.80 -3.34 -27.05
N ILE A 180 -0.52 -4.61 -26.71
CA ILE A 180 -0.93 -5.21 -25.43
C ILE A 180 -0.22 -4.59 -24.22
N GLY A 181 1.07 -4.29 -24.32
CA GLY A 181 1.80 -3.63 -23.24
C GLY A 181 1.29 -2.21 -22.99
N ALA A 182 1.01 -1.48 -24.07
CA ALA A 182 0.41 -0.15 -23.98
C ALA A 182 -1.01 -0.19 -23.39
N SER A 183 -1.86 -1.12 -23.83
CA SER A 183 -3.20 -1.27 -23.25
C SER A 183 -3.15 -1.69 -21.79
N ALA A 184 -2.20 -2.55 -21.41
CA ALA A 184 -2.03 -2.98 -20.02
C ALA A 184 -1.56 -1.84 -19.11
N LEU A 185 -0.69 -0.95 -19.60
CA LEU A 185 -0.34 0.27 -18.89
C LEU A 185 -1.58 1.13 -18.61
N VAL A 186 -2.41 1.37 -19.64
CA VAL A 186 -3.62 2.19 -19.51
C VAL A 186 -4.60 1.55 -18.52
N VAL A 187 -4.86 0.25 -18.65
CA VAL A 187 -5.73 -0.49 -17.73
C VAL A 187 -5.18 -0.43 -16.31
N SER A 188 -3.89 -0.69 -16.11
CA SER A 188 -3.23 -0.63 -14.80
C SER A 188 -3.30 0.76 -14.18
N ALA A 189 -3.04 1.82 -14.96
CA ALA A 189 -3.15 3.19 -14.48
C ALA A 189 -4.58 3.55 -14.04
N LEU A 190 -5.58 3.22 -14.86
CA LEU A 190 -6.98 3.46 -14.52
C LEU A 190 -7.42 2.64 -13.31
N ALA A 191 -7.02 1.38 -13.24
CA ALA A 191 -7.34 0.48 -12.15
C ALA A 191 -6.74 0.96 -10.82
N THR A 192 -5.48 1.41 -10.85
CA THR A 192 -4.83 2.02 -9.70
C THR A 192 -5.51 3.33 -9.27
N ILE A 193 -5.88 4.21 -10.20
CA ILE A 193 -6.61 5.44 -9.88
C ILE A 193 -7.98 5.10 -9.26
N LEU A 194 -8.66 4.10 -9.79
CA LEU A 194 -9.94 3.65 -9.27
C LEU A 194 -9.81 3.10 -7.85
N LEU A 195 -8.76 2.31 -7.59
CA LEU A 195 -8.41 1.79 -6.28
C LEU A 195 -8.05 2.92 -5.29
N ALA A 196 -7.26 3.91 -5.71
CA ALA A 196 -6.86 5.04 -4.88
C ALA A 196 -7.99 6.04 -4.60
N THR A 197 -8.98 6.11 -5.49
CA THR A 197 -10.16 6.97 -5.32
C THR A 197 -11.33 6.26 -4.63
N ASP A 198 -11.17 4.99 -4.24
CA ASP A 198 -12.15 4.29 -3.44
C ASP A 198 -12.33 5.03 -2.11
N ARG A 199 -13.54 5.54 -1.91
CA ARG A 199 -13.99 6.06 -0.62
C ARG A 199 -14.75 4.93 0.03
N GLU A 200 -14.52 4.69 1.32
CA GLU A 200 -15.34 3.77 2.09
C GLU A 200 -16.82 4.20 1.97
N GLU A 201 -17.58 3.53 1.11
CA GLU A 201 -19.03 3.58 1.12
C GLU A 201 -19.48 2.78 2.33
N GLY A 202 -19.47 3.39 3.53
CA GLY A 202 -19.81 2.60 4.71
C GLY A 202 -19.64 3.19 6.10
N SER A 203 -19.63 4.51 6.27
CA SER A 203 -20.10 5.13 7.51
C SER A 203 -21.05 6.28 7.18
N GLY A 204 -22.23 5.91 6.67
CA GLY A 204 -23.42 6.71 6.98
C GLY A 204 -23.56 6.79 8.50
N PRO A 205 -23.98 7.94 9.06
CA PRO A 205 -23.82 8.24 10.46
C PRO A 205 -24.72 7.37 11.33
N THR A 206 -24.17 6.30 11.92
CA THR A 206 -24.73 5.64 13.12
C THR A 206 -24.62 6.55 14.36
N SER A 207 -24.73 7.87 14.19
CA SER A 207 -24.96 8.85 15.25
C SER A 207 -26.39 9.40 15.20
N THR A 208 -27.04 9.37 14.03
CA THR A 208 -28.38 10.00 13.87
C THR A 208 -29.53 9.19 14.45
N ALA A 209 -29.39 7.86 14.61
CA ALA A 209 -30.42 7.02 15.23
C ALA A 209 -30.33 6.97 16.77
N LEU A 210 -29.15 7.22 17.35
CA LEU A 210 -28.97 7.31 18.81
C LEU A 210 -29.36 8.70 19.33
N ASP A 211 -29.09 9.77 18.57
CA ASP A 211 -29.50 11.13 18.95
C ASP A 211 -31.02 11.35 18.81
N SER A 212 -31.69 10.69 17.86
CA SER A 212 -33.16 10.76 17.76
C SER A 212 -33.89 10.03 18.89
N ALA A 213 -33.29 8.97 19.45
CA ALA A 213 -33.84 8.26 20.61
C ALA A 213 -33.56 9.01 21.93
N CYS A 214 -32.39 9.65 22.05
CA CYS A 214 -32.02 10.43 23.22
C CYS A 214 -32.79 11.77 23.29
N GLY A 215 -33.04 12.42 22.14
CA GLY A 215 -33.82 13.66 22.06
C GLY A 215 -35.30 13.52 22.43
N SER A 216 -35.92 12.35 22.20
CA SER A 216 -37.31 12.10 22.60
C SER A 216 -37.47 11.70 24.07
N ALA A 217 -36.44 11.11 24.69
CA ALA A 217 -36.51 10.66 26.09
C ALA A 217 -36.26 11.81 27.09
N SER A 218 -35.45 12.80 26.74
CA SER A 218 -35.13 13.93 27.65
C SER A 218 -36.15 15.09 27.63
N CYS A 219 -37.11 15.11 26.70
CA CYS A 219 -38.11 16.19 26.64
C CYS A 219 -39.37 15.95 27.52
N SER A 220 -39.55 14.76 28.09
CA SER A 220 -40.77 14.43 28.86
C SER A 220 -40.66 14.70 30.38
N SER A 221 -39.47 14.99 30.92
CA SER A 221 -39.27 15.09 32.38
C SER A 221 -39.14 16.53 32.94
N SER A 222 -39.27 17.58 32.10
CA SER A 222 -39.06 18.98 32.52
C SER A 222 -40.35 19.82 32.65
N GLN A 223 -41.52 19.19 32.80
CA GLN A 223 -42.77 19.88 33.16
C GLN A 223 -43.34 19.42 34.50
N ALA A 224 -42.64 19.74 35.60
CA ALA A 224 -43.24 19.82 36.93
C ALA A 224 -42.45 20.82 37.79
N ARG A 225 -43.04 22.01 38.00
CA ARG A 225 -42.55 23.07 38.91
C ARG A 225 -42.67 22.63 40.39
N PRO A 226 -42.11 23.37 41.36
CA PRO A 226 -42.89 24.48 41.95
C PRO A 226 -42.11 25.80 42.15
N SER A 227 -42.88 26.88 42.22
CA SER A 227 -42.51 28.29 42.42
C SER A 227 -41.73 28.57 43.73
N PRO A 228 -40.88 29.62 43.77
CA PRO A 228 -40.18 30.04 44.98
C PRO A 228 -41.13 30.72 45.99
N ARG A 229 -41.01 30.35 47.27
CA ARG A 229 -41.69 31.03 48.39
C ARG A 229 -41.04 32.41 48.66
N PRO A 230 -41.82 33.45 48.99
CA PRO A 230 -41.26 34.72 49.45
C PRO A 230 -40.73 34.61 50.90
N LEU A 231 -39.58 35.26 51.16
CA LEU A 231 -38.93 35.35 52.46
C LEU A 231 -39.61 36.41 53.35
N PRO A 232 -39.68 36.20 54.68
CA PRO A 232 -40.24 37.19 55.62
C PRO A 232 -39.28 38.38 55.86
N PRO A 233 -39.81 39.56 56.25
CA PRO A 233 -39.03 40.78 56.48
C PRO A 233 -38.19 40.71 57.77
N PRO A 234 -37.12 41.51 57.87
CA PRO A 234 -36.28 41.55 59.07
C PRO A 234 -36.99 42.26 60.22
N GLY A 235 -37.03 41.62 61.39
CA GLY A 235 -37.47 42.21 62.65
C GLY A 235 -36.35 43.01 63.36
N PRO A 236 -36.72 43.82 64.37
CA PRO A 236 -35.94 44.96 64.88
C PRO A 236 -34.62 44.61 65.58
#